data_AF-A0A955U547-F1
#
_entry.id   AF-A0A955U547-F1
#
_cell.length_a   1.000
_cell.length_b   1.000
_cell.length_c   1.000
_cell.angle_alpha   90.00
_cell.angle_beta   90.00
_cell.angle_gamma   90.00
#
_symmetry.space_group_name_H-M   'P 1'
#
loop_
_entity.id
_entity.type
_entity.pdbx_description
1 polymer ?
#
loop_
_entity_poly.entity_id
_entity_poly.type
_entity_poly.pdbx_seq_one_letter_code
_entity_poly.pdbx_strand_id
1 'polypeptide(L)'
;MPIWVVAVAWACGGADRAELDAPLIPPKVHLDRWLWQYDGWEQIDHPVTRFRYTLPPEEHDTPSLDVFHAALGAGDRAAAHAAAMGVVEAVLDRTAREAEDVADLLREPVEYLEIEPSLGAVSDADLAAAFTGGRVAPGLLSRSAEVRGLDPTKADALLAAHPDHVRAGSLRWLALRDHTRTGIANGWSASEIAAATPPETRDALYEEIASWLRDFPDHPLTDVVRLHELRVRYLLGDGDGAWGVLLPMFERHPDRVADQMQFLLRQGVAPPQDLDLEALPLDLALALLPWATPDAERWDRLWAKASTLSEQERLLYVASGHESTFPSEPAAPSETWARLRLRALLASDRREEAWAQTERMRDDPTVGPVRAWIELTRGDWDTALREPGFDRTYLTWVLAPDEVLRGLVDDPELGRDARFALALRGHDERRGLRRGARLLEPVDPERAALWREGAPLSRRRDAEAELAWARWLVAHAGKVYGDLDQVWYRSLPITQPGQPLSRAPGLPLGPDEEWAATSAWLRSSFATWEALQAYAAWLDADPAERGDTPVMEVVREADVAYNALLNYGSWDHYAWAAIVVDSDAAKSIRRAGKAARATP
;
A
#
# COMPACT_ATOMS: atom_id res chain seq x y z
N MET A 1 9.41 17.63 -30.41
CA MET A 1 8.28 18.19 -29.62
C MET A 1 8.49 19.67 -29.44
N PRO A 2 7.45 20.51 -29.47
CA PRO A 2 7.57 21.90 -29.05
C PRO A 2 7.94 21.99 -27.56
N ILE A 3 8.66 23.03 -27.17
CA ILE A 3 9.30 23.10 -25.83
C ILE A 3 8.27 23.34 -24.72
N TRP A 4 7.07 23.81 -25.05
CA TRP A 4 5.97 24.06 -24.12
C TRP A 4 5.29 22.78 -23.59
N VAL A 5 5.28 21.65 -24.33
CA VAL A 5 4.69 20.38 -23.83
C VAL A 5 5.43 19.94 -22.55
N VAL A 6 6.75 19.90 -22.65
CA VAL A 6 7.68 19.55 -21.56
C VAL A 6 7.67 20.63 -20.47
N ALA A 7 7.16 21.83 -20.76
CA ALA A 7 7.14 22.94 -19.82
C ALA A 7 6.06 22.77 -18.75
N VAL A 8 4.81 22.59 -19.18
CA VAL A 8 3.68 22.40 -18.27
C VAL A 8 3.65 20.97 -17.72
N ALA A 9 4.00 19.95 -18.53
CA ALA A 9 4.17 18.57 -18.06
C ALA A 9 5.00 18.44 -16.77
N TRP A 10 6.15 19.12 -16.66
CA TRP A 10 7.01 19.03 -15.47
C TRP A 10 6.42 19.71 -14.23
N ALA A 11 5.62 20.77 -14.38
CA ALA A 11 4.87 21.35 -13.27
C ALA A 11 3.65 20.48 -12.91
N CYS A 12 3.10 19.76 -13.89
CA CYS A 12 1.98 18.86 -13.73
C CYS A 12 2.36 17.52 -13.09
N GLY A 13 3.55 16.97 -13.32
CA GLY A 13 4.00 15.70 -12.69
C GLY A 13 5.02 14.90 -13.50
N GLY A 14 5.35 15.34 -14.72
CA GLY A 14 6.25 14.65 -15.64
C GLY A 14 7.65 14.43 -15.07
N ALA A 15 8.07 13.17 -15.16
CA ALA A 15 9.45 12.70 -15.14
C ALA A 15 9.84 12.33 -16.58
N ASP A 16 11.12 12.39 -16.94
CA ASP A 16 11.51 12.07 -18.32
C ASP A 16 11.19 10.59 -18.63
N ARG A 17 10.77 10.27 -19.86
CA ARG A 17 10.16 8.95 -20.17
C ARG A 17 11.13 7.76 -20.03
N ALA A 18 12.41 8.04 -19.76
CA ALA A 18 13.46 7.08 -19.43
C ALA A 18 13.58 6.76 -17.92
N GLU A 19 12.93 7.51 -17.03
CA GLU A 19 12.98 7.29 -15.57
C GLU A 19 12.13 6.08 -15.11
N LEU A 20 11.27 5.54 -15.99
CA LEU A 20 10.40 4.39 -15.69
C LEU A 20 11.05 3.00 -15.90
N ASP A 21 12.26 2.93 -16.49
CA ASP A 21 12.94 1.67 -16.84
C ASP A 21 14.17 1.35 -15.94
N ALA A 22 14.41 2.10 -14.87
CA ALA A 22 15.47 1.82 -13.91
C ALA A 22 15.05 0.74 -12.88
N PRO A 23 15.91 -0.25 -12.55
CA PRO A 23 15.54 -1.32 -11.64
C PRO A 23 15.39 -0.81 -10.20
N LEU A 24 14.19 -0.99 -9.63
CA LEU A 24 13.86 -0.72 -8.22
C LEU A 24 14.81 -1.48 -7.27
N ILE A 25 15.78 -0.77 -6.69
CA ILE A 25 16.58 -1.25 -5.55
C ILE A 25 15.98 -0.65 -4.27
N PRO A 26 15.58 -1.45 -3.27
CA PRO A 26 14.56 -1.02 -2.31
C PRO A 26 15.10 -0.42 -1.00
N PRO A 27 14.53 0.73 -0.58
CA PRO A 27 14.26 1.01 0.82
C PRO A 27 12.75 1.22 1.08
N LYS A 28 12.23 0.71 2.21
CA LYS A 28 10.82 0.77 2.68
C LYS A 28 9.76 -0.06 1.93
N VAL A 29 9.98 -1.38 1.83
CA VAL A 29 8.98 -2.39 1.39
C VAL A 29 7.82 -2.63 2.41
N HIS A 30 7.65 -1.77 3.42
CA HIS A 30 6.79 -2.05 4.58
C HIS A 30 5.51 -1.22 4.72
N LEU A 31 5.30 -0.14 3.94
CA LEU A 31 4.09 0.71 4.08
C LEU A 31 3.07 0.46 2.97
N ASP A 32 3.44 0.62 1.70
CA ASP A 32 2.49 0.40 0.58
C ASP A 32 2.02 -1.06 0.47
N ARG A 33 2.87 -2.01 0.86
CA ARG A 33 2.50 -3.43 0.91
C ARG A 33 1.45 -3.75 1.98
N TRP A 34 1.27 -2.85 2.95
CA TRP A 34 0.27 -2.95 4.00
C TRP A 34 -1.10 -2.39 3.58
N LEU A 35 -1.16 -1.65 2.46
CA LEU A 35 -2.37 -0.99 1.95
C LEU A 35 -3.00 -1.65 0.71
N TRP A 36 -2.32 -2.63 0.08
CA TRP A 36 -2.67 -3.07 -1.28
C TRP A 36 -2.90 -4.57 -1.53
N GLN A 37 -2.56 -5.47 -0.60
CA GLN A 37 -2.44 -6.91 -0.93
C GLN A 37 -3.54 -7.85 -0.43
N TYR A 38 -4.74 -7.36 -0.06
CA TYR A 38 -5.73 -8.20 0.64
C TYR A 38 -7.13 -8.31 0.04
N ASP A 39 -7.32 -9.45 -0.63
CA ASP A 39 -8.52 -9.94 -1.33
C ASP A 39 -9.73 -10.18 -0.42
N GLY A 40 -10.92 -10.09 -1.03
CA GLY A 40 -12.22 -10.40 -0.42
C GLY A 40 -12.98 -9.18 0.11
N TRP A 41 -12.29 -8.05 0.27
CA TRP A 41 -12.86 -6.78 0.75
C TRP A 41 -12.75 -5.65 -0.30
N GLU A 42 -12.85 -6.00 -1.59
CA GLU A 42 -12.61 -5.15 -2.79
C GLU A 42 -13.42 -3.83 -2.91
N GLN A 43 -14.19 -3.41 -1.88
CA GLN A 43 -15.06 -2.21 -1.92
C GLN A 43 -14.99 -1.30 -0.67
N ILE A 44 -14.10 -1.57 0.29
CA ILE A 44 -13.79 -0.59 1.35
C ILE A 44 -12.54 0.21 0.96
N ASP A 45 -12.73 1.06 -0.06
CA ASP A 45 -11.77 2.10 -0.45
C ASP A 45 -11.18 2.81 0.77
N HIS A 46 -9.84 2.84 0.82
CA HIS A 46 -9.09 3.63 1.78
C HIS A 46 -9.55 5.11 1.75
N PRO A 47 -9.69 5.83 2.90
CA PRO A 47 -10.34 7.14 2.96
C PRO A 47 -9.86 8.18 1.93
N VAL A 48 -8.56 8.24 1.62
CA VAL A 48 -7.97 9.13 0.58
C VAL A 48 -8.31 8.68 -0.85
N THR A 49 -8.46 7.38 -1.11
CA THR A 49 -8.95 6.89 -2.42
C THR A 49 -10.45 7.16 -2.53
N ARG A 50 -11.18 6.92 -1.43
CA ARG A 50 -12.61 7.23 -1.29
C ARG A 50 -12.88 8.73 -1.39
N PHE A 51 -11.94 9.62 -1.06
CA PHE A 51 -12.02 11.05 -1.31
C PHE A 51 -12.16 11.34 -2.82
N ARG A 52 -11.27 10.75 -3.65
CA ARG A 52 -11.31 10.80 -5.12
C ARG A 52 -12.55 10.12 -5.75
N TYR A 53 -13.25 9.25 -5.01
CA TYR A 53 -14.49 8.60 -5.45
C TYR A 53 -15.78 9.19 -4.84
N THR A 54 -15.69 10.11 -3.86
CA THR A 54 -16.86 10.84 -3.32
C THR A 54 -17.06 12.20 -3.93
N LEU A 55 -15.98 12.82 -4.43
CA LEU A 55 -16.14 13.68 -5.59
C LEU A 55 -16.56 12.74 -6.74
N PRO A 56 -17.75 12.91 -7.33
CA PRO A 56 -18.10 12.11 -8.50
C PRO A 56 -17.04 12.40 -9.56
N PRO A 57 -16.54 11.39 -10.31
CA PRO A 57 -15.80 11.67 -11.52
C PRO A 57 -16.78 12.31 -12.48
N GLU A 58 -16.84 13.65 -12.47
CA GLU A 58 -17.41 14.37 -13.58
C GLU A 58 -16.65 13.92 -14.82
N GLU A 59 -17.38 13.64 -15.91
CA GLU A 59 -16.74 13.51 -17.20
C GLU A 59 -16.16 14.89 -17.53
N HIS A 60 -14.94 15.16 -17.05
CA HIS A 60 -14.26 16.42 -17.27
C HIS A 60 -14.06 16.54 -18.78
N ASP A 61 -14.94 17.32 -19.41
CA ASP A 61 -14.87 17.67 -20.83
C ASP A 61 -13.42 17.99 -21.16
N THR A 62 -12.89 17.35 -22.20
CA THR A 62 -11.50 17.55 -22.59
C THR A 62 -11.36 19.04 -22.95
N PRO A 63 -10.53 19.82 -22.23
CA PRO A 63 -10.41 21.24 -22.51
C PRO A 63 -10.07 21.42 -23.99
N SER A 64 -10.77 22.35 -24.64
CA SER A 64 -10.59 22.61 -26.06
C SER A 64 -10.41 24.10 -26.31
N LEU A 65 -9.51 24.41 -27.24
CA LEU A 65 -9.33 25.77 -27.74
C LEU A 65 -10.47 26.18 -28.71
N ASP A 66 -11.37 25.28 -29.11
CA ASP A 66 -12.43 25.57 -30.09
C ASP A 66 -13.31 26.78 -29.68
N VAL A 67 -13.72 26.85 -28.41
CA VAL A 67 -14.56 27.96 -27.90
C VAL A 67 -13.77 29.28 -27.90
N PHE A 68 -12.50 29.23 -27.47
CA PHE A 68 -11.59 30.38 -27.46
C PHE A 68 -11.30 30.89 -28.89
N HIS A 69 -10.96 29.98 -29.81
CA HIS A 69 -10.71 30.28 -31.23
C HIS A 69 -11.97 30.79 -31.94
N ALA A 70 -13.15 30.24 -31.63
CA ALA A 70 -14.43 30.71 -32.17
C ALA A 70 -14.78 32.13 -31.68
N ALA A 71 -14.57 32.42 -30.39
CA ALA A 71 -14.77 33.75 -29.82
C ALA A 71 -13.84 34.78 -30.46
N LEU A 72 -12.55 34.47 -30.60
CA LEU A 72 -11.60 35.30 -31.34
C LEU A 72 -12.02 35.52 -32.80
N GLY A 73 -12.46 34.46 -33.50
CA GLY A 73 -12.95 34.55 -34.88
C GLY A 73 -14.22 35.39 -35.04
N ALA A 74 -15.05 35.49 -33.99
CA ALA A 74 -16.22 36.37 -33.93
C ALA A 74 -15.89 37.82 -33.52
N GLY A 75 -14.67 38.08 -33.05
CA GLY A 75 -14.26 39.37 -32.46
C GLY A 75 -14.80 39.62 -31.04
N ASP A 76 -15.32 38.59 -30.37
CA ASP A 76 -15.83 38.70 -29.01
C ASP A 76 -14.69 38.47 -27.99
N ARG A 77 -14.02 39.56 -27.62
CA ARG A 77 -12.92 39.54 -26.64
C ARG A 77 -13.37 39.11 -25.24
N ALA A 78 -14.60 39.41 -24.85
CA ALA A 78 -15.10 39.04 -23.53
C ALA A 78 -15.34 37.53 -23.46
N ALA A 79 -15.94 36.94 -24.50
CA ALA A 79 -16.07 35.50 -24.63
C ALA A 79 -14.70 34.81 -24.79
N ALA A 80 -13.75 35.41 -25.50
CA ALA A 80 -12.39 34.86 -25.64
C ALA A 80 -11.63 34.87 -24.30
N HIS A 81 -11.74 35.94 -23.49
CA HIS A 81 -11.17 35.98 -22.15
C HIS A 81 -11.79 34.91 -21.24
N ALA A 82 -13.12 34.80 -21.21
CA ALA A 82 -13.81 33.79 -20.42
C ALA A 82 -13.45 32.35 -20.84
N ALA A 83 -13.35 32.09 -22.16
CA ALA A 83 -12.93 30.79 -22.68
C ALA A 83 -11.46 30.49 -22.40
N ALA A 84 -10.58 31.49 -22.47
CA ALA A 84 -9.17 31.34 -22.12
C ALA A 84 -8.99 30.99 -20.64
N MET A 85 -9.65 31.73 -19.73
CA MET A 85 -9.67 31.38 -18.30
C MET A 85 -10.26 29.98 -18.08
N GLY A 86 -11.37 29.63 -18.73
CA GLY A 86 -11.96 28.30 -18.63
C GLY A 86 -11.01 27.16 -19.02
N VAL A 87 -10.13 27.35 -20.01
CA VAL A 87 -9.08 26.38 -20.35
C VAL A 87 -7.96 26.34 -19.29
N VAL A 88 -7.62 27.48 -18.67
CA VAL A 88 -6.64 27.51 -17.57
C VAL A 88 -7.14 26.74 -16.35
N GLU A 89 -8.37 27.04 -15.88
CA GLU A 89 -9.00 26.34 -14.75
C GLU A 89 -9.16 24.84 -15.05
N ALA A 90 -9.69 24.47 -16.23
CA ALA A 90 -9.90 23.06 -16.60
C ALA A 90 -8.62 22.23 -16.80
N VAL A 91 -7.43 22.86 -16.84
CA VAL A 91 -6.13 22.19 -16.77
C VAL A 91 -5.60 22.17 -15.32
N LEU A 92 -5.85 23.22 -14.54
CA LEU A 92 -5.48 23.30 -13.12
C LEU A 92 -6.28 22.32 -12.23
N ASP A 93 -7.55 22.06 -12.54
CA ASP A 93 -8.39 21.14 -11.77
C ASP A 93 -8.03 19.66 -12.02
N ARG A 94 -7.36 19.35 -13.13
CA ARG A 94 -6.96 17.98 -13.51
C ARG A 94 -5.82 17.45 -12.64
N THR A 95 -5.85 16.15 -12.37
CA THR A 95 -4.79 15.49 -11.58
C THR A 95 -3.41 15.59 -12.25
N ALA A 96 -2.35 15.26 -11.51
CA ALA A 96 -0.96 15.39 -11.96
C ALA A 96 -0.75 14.95 -13.42
N ARG A 97 -1.14 13.71 -13.66
CA ARG A 97 -1.01 12.98 -14.91
C ARG A 97 -1.90 13.52 -16.02
N GLU A 98 -3.15 13.85 -15.71
CA GLU A 98 -4.12 14.31 -16.71
C GLU A 98 -3.76 15.70 -17.22
N ALA A 99 -3.29 16.59 -16.34
CA ALA A 99 -2.84 17.93 -16.71
C ALA A 99 -1.54 17.89 -17.56
N GLU A 100 -0.70 16.86 -17.41
CA GLU A 100 0.45 16.62 -18.29
C GLU A 100 0.03 16.25 -19.72
N ASP A 101 -1.01 15.44 -19.89
CA ASP A 101 -1.51 15.05 -21.23
C ASP A 101 -2.16 16.23 -21.99
N VAL A 102 -2.69 17.25 -21.30
CA VAL A 102 -3.31 18.46 -21.89
C VAL A 102 -2.49 19.74 -21.73
N ALA A 103 -1.26 19.62 -21.21
CA ALA A 103 -0.30 20.68 -20.90
C ALA A 103 -0.17 21.80 -21.95
N ASP A 104 -0.10 21.42 -23.23
CA ASP A 104 0.09 22.35 -24.36
C ASP A 104 -1.06 23.35 -24.53
N LEU A 105 -2.27 23.01 -24.06
CA LEU A 105 -3.45 23.84 -24.24
C LEU A 105 -3.37 25.16 -23.47
N LEU A 106 -2.55 25.25 -22.41
CA LEU A 106 -2.33 26.50 -21.68
C LEU A 106 -1.62 27.58 -22.52
N ARG A 107 -0.85 27.21 -23.55
CA ARG A 107 0.08 28.14 -24.22
C ARG A 107 -0.63 29.37 -24.80
N GLU A 108 -1.74 29.16 -25.50
CA GLU A 108 -2.46 30.22 -26.21
C GLU A 108 -3.42 31.03 -25.31
N PRO A 109 -4.20 30.41 -24.42
CA PRO A 109 -4.96 31.10 -23.37
C PRO A 109 -4.09 32.00 -22.49
N VAL A 110 -3.00 31.46 -21.92
CA VAL A 110 -2.10 32.23 -21.05
C VAL A 110 -1.42 33.36 -21.82
N GLU A 111 -1.01 33.10 -23.07
CA GLU A 111 -0.50 34.16 -23.94
C GLU A 111 -1.53 35.26 -24.17
N TYR A 112 -2.76 34.90 -24.50
CA TYR A 112 -3.82 35.86 -24.74
C TYR A 112 -4.09 36.71 -23.51
N LEU A 113 -4.29 36.08 -22.35
CA LEU A 113 -4.61 36.75 -21.09
C LEU A 113 -3.48 37.69 -20.62
N GLU A 114 -2.20 37.32 -20.82
CA GLU A 114 -1.07 38.22 -20.53
C GLU A 114 -1.04 39.46 -21.42
N ILE A 115 -1.34 39.32 -22.72
CA ILE A 115 -1.28 40.45 -23.66
C ILE A 115 -2.57 41.26 -23.75
N GLU A 116 -3.71 40.71 -23.34
CA GLU A 116 -5.05 41.28 -23.52
C GLU A 116 -5.17 42.72 -22.99
N PRO A 117 -4.69 43.06 -21.76
CA PRO A 117 -4.68 44.44 -21.27
C PRO A 117 -3.89 45.43 -22.14
N SER A 118 -2.95 44.93 -22.94
CA SER A 118 -2.09 45.72 -23.84
C SER A 118 -2.56 45.73 -25.30
N LEU A 119 -3.57 44.95 -25.68
CA LEU A 119 -3.99 44.81 -27.09
C LEU A 119 -4.52 46.10 -27.72
N GLY A 120 -5.14 46.99 -26.94
CA GLY A 120 -5.55 48.33 -27.38
C GLY A 120 -6.18 48.38 -28.78
N ALA A 121 -5.48 49.03 -29.72
CA ALA A 121 -5.94 49.25 -31.10
C ALA A 121 -5.62 48.11 -32.11
N VAL A 122 -5.14 46.95 -31.65
CA VAL A 122 -5.02 45.75 -32.48
C VAL A 122 -6.41 45.37 -33.01
N SER A 123 -6.53 45.05 -34.31
CA SER A 123 -7.82 44.64 -34.88
C SER A 123 -8.17 43.21 -34.51
N ASP A 124 -9.47 42.90 -34.39
CA ASP A 124 -9.92 41.55 -34.05
C ASP A 124 -9.53 40.52 -35.14
N ALA A 125 -9.41 40.97 -36.39
CA ALA A 125 -8.92 40.14 -37.49
C ALA A 125 -7.43 39.79 -37.37
N ASP A 126 -6.58 40.74 -36.94
CA ASP A 126 -5.15 40.49 -36.68
C ASP A 126 -4.97 39.58 -35.46
N LEU A 127 -5.78 39.80 -34.42
CA LEU A 127 -5.81 38.97 -33.22
C LEU A 127 -6.20 37.54 -33.53
N ALA A 128 -7.33 37.32 -34.21
CA ALA A 128 -7.76 36.00 -34.67
C ALA A 128 -6.67 35.34 -35.53
N ALA A 129 -6.08 36.04 -36.49
CA ALA A 129 -5.04 35.50 -37.36
C ALA A 129 -3.75 35.09 -36.62
N ALA A 130 -3.43 35.73 -35.48
CA ALA A 130 -2.25 35.42 -34.66
C ALA A 130 -2.40 34.17 -33.78
N PHE A 131 -3.63 33.77 -33.46
CA PHE A 131 -3.90 32.55 -32.67
C PHE A 131 -4.42 31.40 -33.55
N THR A 132 -5.35 31.65 -34.47
CA THR A 132 -5.97 30.59 -35.31
C THR A 132 -5.31 30.41 -36.69
N GLY A 133 -4.69 31.47 -37.22
CA GLY A 133 -4.27 31.54 -38.63
C GLY A 133 -2.78 31.32 -38.92
N GLY A 134 -1.95 31.13 -37.89
CA GLY A 134 -0.51 30.93 -38.04
C GLY A 134 0.26 32.10 -38.67
N ARG A 135 -0.33 33.31 -38.73
CA ARG A 135 0.31 34.51 -39.30
C ARG A 135 0.90 35.36 -38.20
N VAL A 136 2.12 35.88 -38.41
CA VAL A 136 2.73 36.86 -37.52
C VAL A 136 2.08 38.22 -37.77
N ALA A 137 1.17 38.62 -36.88
CA ALA A 137 0.58 39.95 -36.88
C ALA A 137 1.59 41.01 -36.40
N PRO A 138 1.55 42.24 -36.95
CA PRO A 138 2.55 43.27 -36.67
C PRO A 138 2.48 43.81 -35.24
N GLY A 139 3.58 44.40 -34.77
CA GLY A 139 3.63 45.11 -33.48
C GLY A 139 3.66 44.17 -32.27
N LEU A 140 2.73 44.36 -31.33
CA LEU A 140 2.70 43.66 -30.04
C LEU A 140 2.62 42.13 -30.19
N LEU A 141 1.79 41.67 -31.14
CA LEU A 141 1.60 40.24 -31.42
C LEU A 141 2.88 39.57 -31.94
N SER A 142 3.71 40.28 -32.71
CA SER A 142 5.02 39.78 -33.14
C SER A 142 5.97 39.56 -31.95
N ARG A 143 6.01 40.50 -30.99
CA ARG A 143 6.85 40.38 -29.78
C ARG A 143 6.38 39.24 -28.86
N SER A 144 5.07 39.05 -28.73
CA SER A 144 4.53 37.89 -28.01
C SER A 144 4.91 36.57 -28.71
N ALA A 145 4.82 36.52 -30.04
CA ALA A 145 5.16 35.34 -30.83
C ALA A 145 6.65 34.94 -30.74
N GLU A 146 7.57 35.87 -30.47
CA GLU A 146 8.99 35.56 -30.21
C GLU A 146 9.17 34.61 -29.01
N VAL A 147 8.28 34.67 -28.01
CA VAL A 147 8.30 33.80 -26.82
C VAL A 147 7.85 32.37 -27.13
N ARG A 148 6.98 32.16 -28.14
CA ARG A 148 6.44 30.83 -28.50
C ARG A 148 7.51 29.83 -28.94
N GLY A 149 8.62 30.34 -29.49
CA GLY A 149 9.78 29.56 -29.95
C GLY A 149 11.06 29.82 -29.14
N LEU A 150 10.95 30.50 -28.00
CA LEU A 150 12.11 30.84 -27.18
C LEU A 150 12.70 29.59 -26.52
N ASP A 151 14.02 29.50 -26.56
CA ASP A 151 14.81 28.56 -25.78
C ASP A 151 14.76 28.99 -24.30
N PRO A 152 14.26 28.15 -23.35
CA PRO A 152 14.08 28.53 -21.95
C PRO A 152 15.34 29.10 -21.30
N THR A 153 16.53 28.60 -21.70
CA THR A 153 17.84 29.08 -21.23
C THR A 153 18.15 30.54 -21.60
N LYS A 154 17.30 31.17 -22.42
CA LYS A 154 17.41 32.57 -22.87
C LYS A 154 16.31 33.47 -22.29
N ALA A 155 15.43 32.95 -21.44
CA ALA A 155 14.34 33.70 -20.84
C ALA A 155 14.86 34.87 -19.99
N ASP A 156 15.85 34.64 -19.11
CA ASP A 156 16.49 35.69 -18.32
C ASP A 156 17.21 36.73 -19.17
N ALA A 157 17.91 36.30 -20.22
CA ALA A 157 18.60 37.23 -21.12
C ALA A 157 17.63 38.16 -21.85
N LEU A 158 16.46 37.63 -22.27
CA LEU A 158 15.40 38.42 -22.91
C LEU A 158 14.73 39.37 -21.90
N LEU A 159 14.43 38.88 -20.69
CA LEU A 159 13.84 39.67 -19.62
C LEU A 159 14.78 40.78 -19.11
N ALA A 160 16.08 40.50 -18.98
CA ALA A 160 17.07 41.50 -18.57
C ALA A 160 17.26 42.59 -19.65
N ALA A 161 17.13 42.24 -20.94
CA ALA A 161 17.11 43.21 -22.03
C ALA A 161 15.78 44.00 -22.09
N HIS A 162 14.67 43.38 -21.71
CA HIS A 162 13.32 43.94 -21.77
C HIS A 162 12.52 43.65 -20.48
N PRO A 163 12.78 44.38 -19.36
CA PRO A 163 12.08 44.14 -18.10
C PRO A 163 10.56 44.35 -18.20
N ASP A 164 10.15 45.33 -19.00
CA ASP A 164 8.74 45.67 -19.28
C ASP A 164 8.15 44.84 -20.45
N HIS A 165 8.65 43.62 -20.69
CA HIS A 165 8.12 42.77 -21.76
C HIS A 165 6.66 42.38 -21.46
N VAL A 166 5.78 42.43 -22.46
CA VAL A 166 4.34 42.10 -22.27
C VAL A 166 4.10 40.67 -21.78
N ARG A 167 5.08 39.77 -21.98
CA ARG A 167 5.09 38.40 -21.46
C ARG A 167 6.02 38.20 -20.23
N ALA A 168 6.25 39.23 -19.42
CA ALA A 168 7.24 39.18 -18.33
C ALA A 168 6.97 38.07 -17.31
N GLY A 169 5.69 37.81 -16.96
CA GLY A 169 5.29 36.72 -16.06
C GLY A 169 5.65 35.34 -16.64
N SER A 170 5.23 35.05 -17.88
CA SER A 170 5.66 33.84 -18.62
C SER A 170 7.18 33.71 -18.75
N LEU A 171 7.91 34.79 -19.03
CA LEU A 171 9.36 34.74 -19.18
C LEU A 171 10.06 34.41 -17.84
N ARG A 172 9.65 35.05 -16.74
CA ARG A 172 10.18 34.73 -15.41
C ARG A 172 9.82 33.30 -14.97
N TRP A 173 8.65 32.80 -15.37
CA TRP A 173 8.26 31.41 -15.14
C TRP A 173 9.17 30.44 -15.90
N LEU A 174 9.47 30.69 -17.18
CA LEU A 174 10.41 29.89 -17.96
C LEU A 174 11.83 29.90 -17.37
N ALA A 175 12.30 31.05 -16.90
CA ALA A 175 13.57 31.21 -16.20
C ALA A 175 13.64 30.39 -14.89
N LEU A 176 12.67 30.60 -13.98
CA LEU A 176 12.56 29.87 -12.71
C LEU A 176 12.57 28.35 -12.90
N ARG A 177 11.90 27.85 -13.94
CA ARG A 177 11.93 26.42 -14.29
C ARG A 177 13.32 25.94 -14.72
N ASP A 178 14.06 26.73 -15.50
CA ASP A 178 15.41 26.37 -15.92
C ASP A 178 16.41 26.42 -14.75
N HIS A 179 16.28 27.42 -13.87
CA HIS A 179 17.01 27.49 -12.60
C HIS A 179 16.68 26.28 -11.70
N THR A 180 15.42 25.88 -11.60
CA THR A 180 15.04 24.69 -10.83
C THR A 180 15.64 23.41 -11.43
N ARG A 181 15.58 23.26 -12.76
CA ARG A 181 16.12 22.12 -13.53
C ARG A 181 17.65 22.00 -13.46
N THR A 182 18.36 23.10 -13.25
CA THR A 182 19.83 23.16 -13.23
C THR A 182 20.42 23.28 -11.82
N GLY A 183 19.67 23.84 -10.86
CA GLY A 183 20.08 24.03 -9.47
C GLY A 183 19.70 22.88 -8.54
N ILE A 184 18.62 22.14 -8.84
CA ILE A 184 18.26 20.91 -8.11
C ILE A 184 18.96 19.71 -8.78
N ALA A 185 19.61 18.87 -7.98
CA ALA A 185 20.33 17.70 -8.49
C ALA A 185 19.37 16.66 -9.10
N ASN A 186 19.72 16.13 -10.29
CA ASN A 186 18.95 15.07 -10.94
C ASN A 186 19.26 13.69 -10.32
N GLY A 187 18.21 13.02 -9.82
CA GLY A 187 18.20 11.60 -9.48
C GLY A 187 18.15 11.28 -7.99
N TRP A 188 17.53 10.13 -7.69
CA TRP A 188 17.33 9.53 -6.37
C TRP A 188 16.44 10.36 -5.42
N SER A 189 16.26 9.91 -4.18
CA SER A 189 15.15 10.32 -3.31
C SER A 189 15.23 11.78 -2.86
N ALA A 190 14.10 12.37 -2.44
CA ALA A 190 14.05 13.75 -1.94
C ALA A 190 15.06 14.03 -0.81
N SER A 191 15.35 13.06 0.08
CA SER A 191 16.38 13.23 1.12
C SER A 191 17.81 13.33 0.59
N GLU A 192 18.10 12.72 -0.56
CA GLU A 192 19.42 12.80 -1.20
C GLU A 192 19.55 14.08 -2.01
N ILE A 193 18.47 14.50 -2.69
CA ILE A 193 18.38 15.78 -3.40
C ILE A 193 18.54 16.96 -2.41
N ALA A 194 17.84 16.92 -1.28
CA ALA A 194 17.96 17.92 -0.21
C ALA A 194 19.38 17.97 0.40
N ALA A 195 20.06 16.83 0.51
CA ALA A 195 21.43 16.77 1.01
C ALA A 195 22.49 17.24 -0.02
N ALA A 196 22.18 17.10 -1.32
CA ALA A 196 23.07 17.49 -2.42
C ALA A 196 22.89 18.95 -2.88
N THR A 197 21.73 19.56 -2.61
CA THR A 197 21.43 20.94 -3.02
C THR A 197 22.03 21.95 -2.03
N PRO A 198 22.88 22.90 -2.46
CA PRO A 198 23.44 23.90 -1.56
C PRO A 198 22.35 24.80 -0.94
N PRO A 199 22.49 25.20 0.35
CA PRO A 199 21.52 26.10 1.00
C PRO A 199 21.29 27.39 0.23
N GLU A 200 22.35 27.99 -0.33
CA GLU A 200 22.26 29.20 -1.16
C GLU A 200 21.42 29.01 -2.43
N THR A 201 21.44 27.81 -3.03
CA THR A 201 20.62 27.48 -4.21
C THR A 201 19.15 27.31 -3.83
N ARG A 202 18.87 26.63 -2.71
CA ARG A 202 17.51 26.51 -2.16
C ARG A 202 16.93 27.88 -1.83
N ASP A 203 17.67 28.69 -1.08
CA ASP A 203 17.20 29.98 -0.58
C ASP A 203 16.99 30.98 -1.76
N ALA A 204 17.81 30.89 -2.81
CA ALA A 204 17.59 31.63 -4.06
C ALA A 204 16.31 31.19 -4.80
N LEU A 205 16.09 29.87 -4.99
CA LEU A 205 14.86 29.37 -5.62
C LEU A 205 13.60 29.79 -4.85
N TYR A 206 13.64 29.77 -3.51
CA TYR A 206 12.53 30.25 -2.69
C TYR A 206 12.25 31.75 -2.85
N GLU A 207 13.26 32.62 -2.89
CA GLU A 207 13.01 34.06 -3.16
C GLU A 207 12.59 34.32 -4.61
N GLU A 208 13.08 33.57 -5.60
CA GLU A 208 12.60 33.68 -6.98
C GLU A 208 11.11 33.34 -7.11
N ILE A 209 10.66 32.24 -6.49
CA ILE A 209 9.24 31.85 -6.40
C ILE A 209 8.44 32.92 -5.66
N ALA A 210 8.90 33.35 -4.48
CA ALA A 210 8.20 34.34 -3.67
C ALA A 210 8.12 35.71 -4.36
N SER A 211 9.15 36.11 -5.10
CA SER A 211 9.14 37.32 -5.91
C SER A 211 8.22 37.20 -7.12
N TRP A 212 8.13 36.03 -7.77
CA TRP A 212 7.18 35.80 -8.85
C TRP A 212 5.74 35.96 -8.34
N LEU A 213 5.38 35.26 -7.24
CA LEU A 213 4.03 35.31 -6.66
C LEU A 213 3.66 36.70 -6.10
N ARG A 214 4.66 37.49 -5.69
CA ARG A 214 4.51 38.88 -5.23
C ARG A 214 4.31 39.88 -6.37
N ASP A 215 5.02 39.68 -7.48
CA ASP A 215 4.99 40.59 -8.64
C ASP A 215 3.82 40.29 -9.61
N PHE A 216 3.31 39.05 -9.62
CA PHE A 216 2.27 38.57 -10.53
C PHE A 216 1.11 37.84 -9.80
N PRO A 217 0.50 38.41 -8.74
CA PRO A 217 -0.49 37.69 -7.93
C PRO A 217 -1.73 37.25 -8.72
N ASP A 218 -2.24 38.10 -9.62
CA ASP A 218 -3.46 37.86 -10.41
C ASP A 218 -3.20 37.21 -11.78
N HIS A 219 -2.02 36.63 -11.98
CA HIS A 219 -1.61 36.08 -13.29
C HIS A 219 -2.20 34.68 -13.53
N PRO A 220 -2.59 34.31 -14.77
CA PRO A 220 -3.10 32.97 -15.12
C PRO A 220 -2.15 31.77 -14.89
N LEU A 221 -0.99 32.00 -14.26
CA LEU A 221 -0.01 30.97 -13.90
C LEU A 221 0.24 30.93 -12.38
N THR A 222 -0.44 31.75 -11.56
CA THR A 222 -0.17 31.83 -10.12
C THR A 222 -0.27 30.47 -9.44
N ASP A 223 -1.35 29.73 -9.68
CA ASP A 223 -1.51 28.40 -9.08
C ASP A 223 -0.63 27.31 -9.75
N VAL A 224 -0.17 27.52 -11.00
CA VAL A 224 0.91 26.71 -11.61
C VAL A 224 2.25 26.94 -10.89
N VAL A 225 2.59 28.20 -10.57
CA VAL A 225 3.82 28.55 -9.84
C VAL A 225 3.75 28.06 -8.40
N ARG A 226 2.57 28.03 -7.75
CA ARG A 226 2.40 27.35 -6.46
C ARG A 226 2.58 25.84 -6.55
N LEU A 227 2.03 25.16 -7.56
CA LEU A 227 2.30 23.72 -7.77
C LEU A 227 3.80 23.44 -8.00
N HIS A 228 4.53 24.39 -8.59
CA HIS A 228 5.99 24.33 -8.69
C HIS A 228 6.69 24.58 -7.34
N GLU A 229 6.21 25.55 -6.55
CA GLU A 229 6.68 25.81 -5.18
C GLU A 229 6.58 24.54 -4.32
N LEU A 230 5.43 23.87 -4.34
CA LEU A 230 5.21 22.56 -3.75
C LEU A 230 6.29 21.55 -4.16
N ARG A 231 6.54 21.41 -5.48
CA ARG A 231 7.54 20.47 -6.00
C ARG A 231 8.94 20.81 -5.49
N VAL A 232 9.32 22.10 -5.49
CA VAL A 232 10.62 22.55 -4.97
C VAL A 232 10.75 22.30 -3.47
N ARG A 233 9.74 22.65 -2.66
CA ARG A 233 9.74 22.40 -1.22
C ARG A 233 9.85 20.91 -0.89
N TYR A 234 9.04 20.07 -1.55
CA TYR A 234 9.12 18.60 -1.42
C TYR A 234 10.52 18.06 -1.76
N LEU A 235 11.07 18.42 -2.92
CA LEU A 235 12.39 17.94 -3.38
C LEU A 235 13.54 18.39 -2.45
N LEU A 236 13.39 19.52 -1.78
CA LEU A 236 14.38 20.09 -0.87
C LEU A 236 14.11 19.75 0.62
N GLY A 237 13.19 18.80 0.88
CA GLY A 237 12.91 18.24 2.20
C GLY A 237 12.03 19.10 3.11
N ASP A 238 11.45 20.18 2.60
CA ASP A 238 10.54 21.06 3.32
C ASP A 238 9.09 20.55 3.24
N GLY A 239 8.80 19.50 4.02
CA GLY A 239 7.49 18.88 4.07
C GLY A 239 6.39 19.82 4.60
N ASP A 240 6.65 20.55 5.68
CA ASP A 240 5.67 21.46 6.28
C ASP A 240 5.32 22.61 5.33
N GLY A 241 6.32 23.19 4.65
CA GLY A 241 6.09 24.19 3.61
C GLY A 241 5.34 23.62 2.40
N ALA A 242 5.62 22.39 1.97
CA ALA A 242 4.89 21.72 0.89
C ALA A 242 3.39 21.58 1.21
N TRP A 243 3.03 21.20 2.43
CA TRP A 243 1.64 21.20 2.91
C TRP A 243 1.05 22.61 3.03
N GLY A 244 1.86 23.58 3.48
CA GLY A 244 1.47 25.00 3.54
C GLY A 244 1.14 25.63 2.19
N VAL A 245 1.66 25.09 1.08
CA VAL A 245 1.26 25.47 -0.28
C VAL A 245 -0.07 24.83 -0.69
N LEU A 246 -0.28 23.56 -0.37
CA LEU A 246 -1.46 22.80 -0.80
C LEU A 246 -2.75 23.20 -0.09
N LEU A 247 -2.71 23.38 1.24
CA LEU A 247 -3.92 23.63 2.02
C LEU A 247 -4.69 24.89 1.56
N PRO A 248 -4.05 26.05 1.27
CA PRO A 248 -4.75 27.23 0.74
C PRO A 248 -5.15 27.16 -0.74
N MET A 249 -4.79 26.09 -1.46
CA MET A 249 -5.22 25.84 -2.85
C MET A 249 -6.44 24.92 -2.93
N PHE A 250 -6.71 24.14 -1.88
CA PHE A 250 -7.74 23.09 -1.89
C PHE A 250 -9.16 23.61 -2.21
N GLU A 251 -9.52 24.81 -1.73
CA GLU A 251 -10.82 25.42 -2.02
C GLU A 251 -10.99 25.86 -3.48
N ARG A 252 -9.89 26.04 -4.24
CA ARG A 252 -9.92 26.39 -5.67
C ARG A 252 -9.85 25.16 -6.57
N HIS A 253 -8.93 24.24 -6.28
CA HIS A 253 -8.64 23.07 -7.13
C HIS A 253 -8.66 21.77 -6.31
N PRO A 254 -9.82 21.31 -5.81
CA PRO A 254 -9.89 20.24 -4.82
C PRO A 254 -9.31 18.91 -5.33
N ASP A 255 -9.62 18.49 -6.56
CA ASP A 255 -9.14 17.24 -7.15
C ASP A 255 -7.62 17.24 -7.38
N ARG A 256 -7.12 18.30 -8.01
CA ARG A 256 -5.69 18.57 -8.19
C ARG A 256 -4.93 18.49 -6.87
N VAL A 257 -5.41 19.21 -5.87
CA VAL A 257 -4.74 19.35 -4.58
C VAL A 257 -4.81 18.04 -3.81
N ALA A 258 -5.92 17.31 -3.85
CA ALA A 258 -6.03 16.00 -3.22
C ALA A 258 -5.09 14.95 -3.85
N ASP A 259 -4.92 14.96 -5.17
CA ASP A 259 -3.94 14.12 -5.89
C ASP A 259 -2.50 14.45 -5.47
N GLN A 260 -2.16 15.73 -5.30
CA GLN A 260 -0.86 16.15 -4.76
C GLN A 260 -0.66 15.79 -3.27
N MET A 261 -1.69 15.94 -2.43
CA MET A 261 -1.65 15.51 -1.03
C MET A 261 -1.45 13.99 -0.95
N GLN A 262 -2.14 13.21 -1.79
CA GLN A 262 -1.93 11.77 -1.89
C GLN A 262 -0.50 11.42 -2.33
N PHE A 263 0.09 12.19 -3.25
CA PHE A 263 1.50 12.03 -3.62
C PHE A 263 2.43 12.26 -2.42
N LEU A 264 2.30 13.37 -1.68
CA LEU A 264 3.12 13.64 -0.49
C LEU A 264 3.03 12.51 0.54
N LEU A 265 1.81 12.03 0.83
CA LEU A 265 1.58 10.94 1.77
C LEU A 265 2.26 9.63 1.35
N ARG A 266 2.20 9.27 0.05
CA ARG A 266 2.91 8.10 -0.51
C ARG A 266 4.43 8.24 -0.43
N GLN A 267 4.97 9.45 -0.54
CA GLN A 267 6.39 9.73 -0.32
C GLN A 267 6.78 9.76 1.18
N GLY A 268 5.83 9.53 2.09
CA GLY A 268 6.05 9.54 3.53
C GLY A 268 6.14 10.93 4.16
N VAL A 269 5.68 11.97 3.44
CA VAL A 269 5.61 13.35 3.93
C VAL A 269 4.25 13.56 4.61
N ALA A 270 4.21 13.32 5.92
CA ALA A 270 3.02 13.53 6.74
C ALA A 270 2.61 15.02 6.78
N PRO A 271 1.31 15.33 6.99
CA PRO A 271 0.86 16.70 7.26
C PRO A 271 1.45 17.26 8.56
N PRO A 272 1.48 18.60 8.72
CA PRO A 272 1.94 19.25 9.95
C PRO A 272 1.18 18.75 11.19
N GLN A 273 1.88 18.57 12.31
CA GLN A 273 1.27 18.06 13.54
C GLN A 273 0.28 19.04 14.18
N ASP A 274 0.46 20.33 13.95
CA ASP A 274 -0.41 21.42 14.39
C ASP A 274 -1.53 21.75 13.41
N LEU A 275 -1.69 20.96 12.33
CA LEU A 275 -2.76 21.13 11.36
C LEU A 275 -4.14 21.20 12.03
N ASP A 276 -4.84 22.31 11.82
CA ASP A 276 -6.21 22.47 12.28
C ASP A 276 -7.19 21.75 11.33
N LEU A 277 -7.36 20.45 11.58
CA LEU A 277 -8.35 19.61 10.89
C LEU A 277 -9.78 20.18 10.96
N GLU A 278 -10.08 21.09 11.89
CA GLU A 278 -11.43 21.62 12.05
C GLU A 278 -11.72 22.82 11.15
N ALA A 279 -10.68 23.49 10.66
CA ALA A 279 -10.76 24.53 9.64
C ALA A 279 -10.87 23.96 8.21
N LEU A 280 -10.53 22.68 8.02
CA LEU A 280 -10.65 22.00 6.73
C LEU A 280 -12.08 21.53 6.46
N PRO A 281 -12.50 21.43 5.17
CA PRO A 281 -13.70 20.70 4.79
C PRO A 281 -13.68 19.27 5.34
N LEU A 282 -14.83 18.79 5.85
CA LEU A 282 -14.88 17.56 6.64
C LEU A 282 -14.35 16.34 5.88
N ASP A 283 -14.65 16.20 4.59
CA ASP A 283 -14.11 15.11 3.76
C ASP A 283 -12.58 15.07 3.73
N LEU A 284 -11.92 16.23 3.63
CA LEU A 284 -10.46 16.35 3.67
C LEU A 284 -9.92 16.07 5.08
N ALA A 285 -10.55 16.62 6.12
CA ALA A 285 -10.18 16.36 7.51
C ALA A 285 -10.21 14.85 7.81
N LEU A 286 -11.29 14.17 7.41
CA LEU A 286 -11.46 12.72 7.55
C LEU A 286 -10.47 11.91 6.70
N ALA A 287 -10.07 12.42 5.54
CA ALA A 287 -9.05 11.80 4.70
C ALA A 287 -7.64 11.90 5.33
N LEU A 288 -7.32 13.00 6.03
CA LEU A 288 -6.01 13.23 6.65
C LEU A 288 -5.87 12.64 8.07
N LEU A 289 -6.98 12.31 8.73
CA LEU A 289 -7.00 11.73 10.08
C LEU A 289 -6.03 10.56 10.36
N PRO A 290 -5.80 9.59 9.44
CA PRO A 290 -4.83 8.50 9.68
C PRO A 290 -3.38 8.96 9.92
N TRP A 291 -3.06 10.22 9.58
CA TRP A 291 -1.73 10.82 9.75
C TRP A 291 -1.68 11.94 10.79
N ALA A 292 -2.83 12.44 11.25
CA ALA A 292 -2.95 13.52 12.23
C ALA A 292 -3.76 13.02 13.42
N THR A 293 -3.09 12.67 14.52
CA THR A 293 -3.76 12.16 15.73
C THR A 293 -4.56 13.27 16.42
N PRO A 294 -5.90 13.22 16.44
CA PRO A 294 -6.70 14.21 17.17
C PRO A 294 -6.67 13.90 18.67
N ASP A 295 -6.76 14.95 19.49
CA ASP A 295 -7.14 14.77 20.89
C ASP A 295 -8.64 14.39 21.02
N ALA A 296 -9.07 13.99 22.22
CA ALA A 296 -10.44 13.58 22.48
C ALA A 296 -11.49 14.68 22.20
N GLU A 297 -11.12 15.95 22.40
CA GLU A 297 -12.04 17.09 22.22
C GLU A 297 -12.29 17.36 20.73
N ARG A 298 -11.21 17.34 19.93
CA ARG A 298 -11.24 17.40 18.47
C ARG A 298 -11.96 16.18 17.88
N TRP A 299 -11.76 15.00 18.47
CA TRP A 299 -12.44 13.77 18.05
C TRP A 299 -13.96 13.83 18.25
N ASP A 300 -14.42 14.22 19.44
CA ASP A 300 -15.86 14.40 19.72
C ASP A 300 -16.47 15.47 18.80
N ARG A 301 -15.74 16.56 18.48
CA ARG A 301 -16.18 17.57 17.50
C ARG A 301 -16.28 17.03 16.07
N LEU A 302 -15.36 16.19 15.62
CA LEU A 302 -15.44 15.55 14.31
C LEU A 302 -16.65 14.61 14.22
N TRP A 303 -16.95 13.86 15.27
CA TRP A 303 -18.18 13.07 15.37
C TRP A 303 -19.45 13.92 15.37
N ALA A 304 -19.44 15.08 16.04
CA ALA A 304 -20.56 16.01 16.03
C ALA A 304 -20.78 16.71 14.66
N LYS A 305 -19.71 16.85 13.85
CA LYS A 305 -19.79 17.36 12.48
C LYS A 305 -20.28 16.30 11.47
N ALA A 306 -20.08 15.00 11.75
CA ALA A 306 -20.44 13.91 10.85
C ALA A 306 -21.97 13.72 10.72
N SER A 307 -22.51 14.22 9.62
CA SER A 307 -23.93 14.25 9.26
C SER A 307 -24.36 13.12 8.34
N THR A 308 -23.43 12.55 7.55
CA THR A 308 -23.70 11.47 6.60
C THR A 308 -23.15 10.12 7.07
N LEU A 309 -23.70 9.04 6.51
CA LEU A 309 -23.22 7.69 6.78
C LEU A 309 -21.75 7.48 6.35
N SER A 310 -21.34 8.06 5.22
CA SER A 310 -19.96 7.96 4.71
C SER A 310 -18.94 8.60 5.65
N GLU A 311 -19.27 9.76 6.22
CA GLU A 311 -18.45 10.45 7.23
C GLU A 311 -18.32 9.59 8.51
N GLN A 312 -19.41 9.00 8.98
CA GLN A 312 -19.41 8.12 10.16
C GLN A 312 -18.62 6.82 9.91
N GLU A 313 -18.72 6.22 8.72
CA GLU A 313 -17.90 5.06 8.34
C GLU A 313 -16.40 5.42 8.32
N ARG A 314 -16.01 6.57 7.75
CA ARG A 314 -14.60 7.02 7.76
C ARG A 314 -14.09 7.27 9.18
N LEU A 315 -14.91 7.86 10.06
CA LEU A 315 -14.55 8.01 11.48
C LEU A 315 -14.37 6.67 12.18
N LEU A 316 -15.24 5.68 11.97
CA LEU A 316 -15.05 4.34 12.56
C LEU A 316 -13.82 3.61 12.03
N TYR A 317 -13.46 3.81 10.76
CA TYR A 317 -12.22 3.28 10.20
C TYR A 317 -11.01 3.81 10.97
N VAL A 318 -10.94 5.13 11.18
CA VAL A 318 -9.89 5.78 11.99
C VAL A 318 -9.96 5.36 13.47
N ALA A 319 -11.16 5.24 14.04
CA ALA A 319 -11.37 4.83 15.44
C ALA A 319 -10.70 3.49 15.77
N SER A 320 -10.53 2.60 14.78
CA SER A 320 -9.82 1.34 14.95
C SER A 320 -8.31 1.45 15.23
N GLY A 321 -7.75 2.67 15.21
CA GLY A 321 -6.35 2.95 15.56
C GLY A 321 -6.16 3.86 16.79
N HIS A 322 -7.24 4.35 17.42
CA HIS A 322 -7.16 5.35 18.50
C HIS A 322 -8.14 5.04 19.65
N GLU A 323 -7.70 5.21 20.90
CA GLU A 323 -8.59 5.20 22.07
C GLU A 323 -9.62 6.33 21.91
N SER A 324 -10.87 5.97 21.61
CA SER A 324 -11.83 6.94 21.09
C SER A 324 -13.28 6.64 21.47
N THR A 325 -14.04 7.71 21.70
CA THR A 325 -15.49 7.72 21.86
C THR A 325 -16.16 7.63 20.49
N PHE A 326 -17.18 6.79 20.34
CA PHE A 326 -17.96 6.70 19.10
C PHE A 326 -19.36 6.15 19.39
N PRO A 327 -20.38 6.50 18.57
CA PRO A 327 -21.78 6.17 18.83
C PRO A 327 -22.04 4.66 19.01
N SER A 328 -23.01 4.34 19.87
CA SER A 328 -23.53 2.98 20.07
C SER A 328 -24.48 2.53 18.94
N GLU A 329 -25.06 3.49 18.21
CA GLU A 329 -26.01 3.28 17.12
C GLU A 329 -25.72 4.29 15.98
N PRO A 330 -25.90 3.89 14.72
CA PRO A 330 -25.70 4.76 13.56
C PRO A 330 -26.89 5.72 13.37
N ALA A 331 -26.66 6.84 12.68
CA ALA A 331 -27.76 7.65 12.16
C ALA A 331 -28.58 6.92 11.07
N ALA A 332 -27.92 6.04 10.30
CA ALA A 332 -28.54 5.10 9.36
C ALA A 332 -27.70 3.80 9.31
N PRO A 333 -28.27 2.61 9.60
CA PRO A 333 -27.48 1.38 9.66
C PRO A 333 -27.07 0.87 8.26
N SER A 334 -25.78 0.62 8.07
CA SER A 334 -25.23 -0.19 6.98
C SER A 334 -24.42 -1.37 7.52
N GLU A 335 -24.25 -2.39 6.68
CA GLU A 335 -23.38 -3.55 6.94
C GLU A 335 -21.91 -3.10 7.15
N THR A 336 -21.42 -2.19 6.31
CA THR A 336 -20.09 -1.57 6.42
C THR A 336 -19.90 -0.84 7.75
N TRP A 337 -20.84 0.01 8.16
CA TRP A 337 -20.77 0.71 9.45
C TRP A 337 -20.78 -0.27 10.62
N ALA A 338 -21.62 -1.30 10.56
CA ALA A 338 -21.69 -2.33 11.60
C ALA A 338 -20.35 -3.06 11.80
N ARG A 339 -19.69 -3.42 10.69
CA ARG A 339 -18.34 -4.03 10.66
C ARG A 339 -17.25 -3.08 11.17
N LEU A 340 -17.26 -1.82 10.74
CA LEU A 340 -16.29 -0.82 11.17
C LEU A 340 -16.45 -0.49 12.67
N ARG A 341 -17.69 -0.43 13.18
CA ARG A 341 -17.94 -0.32 14.63
C ARG A 341 -17.44 -1.54 15.38
N LEU A 342 -17.69 -2.75 14.87
CA LEU A 342 -17.21 -3.98 15.51
C LEU A 342 -15.67 -3.96 15.64
N ARG A 343 -14.96 -3.57 14.56
CA ARG A 343 -13.50 -3.39 14.56
C ARG A 343 -13.04 -2.31 15.56
N ALA A 344 -13.70 -1.15 15.60
CA ALA A 344 -13.36 -0.07 16.54
C ALA A 344 -13.57 -0.48 18.01
N LEU A 345 -14.63 -1.24 18.31
CA LEU A 345 -14.89 -1.80 19.64
C LEU A 345 -13.79 -2.76 20.09
N LEU A 346 -13.36 -3.67 19.20
CA LEU A 346 -12.29 -4.62 19.48
C LEU A 346 -10.94 -3.91 19.69
N ALA A 347 -10.62 -2.91 18.87
CA ALA A 347 -9.42 -2.09 19.01
C ALA A 347 -9.40 -1.29 20.33
N SER A 348 -10.57 -0.89 20.85
CA SER A 348 -10.74 -0.16 22.11
C SER A 348 -10.98 -1.07 23.33
N ASP A 349 -10.78 -2.39 23.20
CA ASP A 349 -11.05 -3.43 24.22
C ASP A 349 -12.49 -3.44 24.80
N ARG A 350 -13.48 -2.90 24.07
CA ARG A 350 -14.91 -2.81 24.47
C ARG A 350 -15.66 -4.12 24.17
N ARG A 351 -15.20 -5.24 24.74
CA ARG A 351 -15.62 -6.61 24.37
C ARG A 351 -17.13 -6.89 24.51
N GLU A 352 -17.76 -6.44 25.59
CA GLU A 352 -19.20 -6.67 25.81
C GLU A 352 -20.07 -5.92 24.77
N GLU A 353 -19.64 -4.74 24.34
CA GLU A 353 -20.28 -4.03 23.24
C GLU A 353 -19.99 -4.68 21.89
N ALA A 354 -18.79 -5.23 21.68
CA ALA A 354 -18.46 -6.00 20.47
C ALA A 354 -19.38 -7.24 20.37
N TRP A 355 -19.58 -7.96 21.48
CA TRP A 355 -20.54 -9.05 21.56
C TRP A 355 -21.97 -8.59 21.17
N ALA A 356 -22.47 -7.54 21.81
CA ALA A 356 -23.79 -6.97 21.50
C ALA A 356 -23.90 -6.46 20.04
N GLN A 357 -22.80 -6.03 19.43
CA GLN A 357 -22.74 -5.65 18.02
C GLN A 357 -22.83 -6.89 17.10
N THR A 358 -22.19 -8.02 17.45
CA THR A 358 -22.36 -9.27 16.67
C THR A 358 -23.78 -9.79 16.67
N GLU A 359 -24.53 -9.62 17.77
CA GLU A 359 -25.96 -9.95 17.85
C GLU A 359 -26.84 -9.16 16.87
N ARG A 360 -26.35 -8.00 16.38
CA ARG A 360 -27.00 -7.17 15.36
C ARG A 360 -26.59 -7.55 13.92
N MET A 361 -25.64 -8.45 13.75
CA MET A 361 -24.98 -8.79 12.48
C MET A 361 -25.09 -10.29 12.13
N ARG A 362 -26.09 -11.01 12.64
CA ARG A 362 -26.11 -12.49 12.73
C ARG A 362 -25.82 -13.29 11.45
N ASP A 363 -26.12 -12.75 10.27
CA ASP A 363 -25.88 -13.40 8.98
C ASP A 363 -24.51 -13.05 8.35
N ASP A 364 -23.69 -12.25 9.04
CA ASP A 364 -22.38 -11.77 8.58
C ASP A 364 -21.26 -12.79 8.90
N PRO A 365 -20.39 -13.15 7.92
CA PRO A 365 -19.33 -14.13 8.13
C PRO A 365 -18.27 -13.72 9.17
N THR A 366 -18.19 -12.45 9.56
CA THR A 366 -17.26 -11.97 10.60
C THR A 366 -17.75 -12.23 12.04
N VAL A 367 -19.04 -12.55 12.24
CA VAL A 367 -19.62 -12.74 13.59
C VAL A 367 -19.00 -13.91 14.33
N GLY A 368 -18.94 -15.09 13.70
CA GLY A 368 -18.37 -16.30 14.31
C GLY A 368 -16.94 -16.09 14.81
N PRO A 369 -16.01 -15.62 13.94
CA PRO A 369 -14.65 -15.30 14.34
C PRO A 369 -14.53 -14.33 15.52
N VAL A 370 -15.33 -13.27 15.55
CA VAL A 370 -15.25 -12.27 16.62
C VAL A 370 -15.80 -12.83 17.94
N ARG A 371 -16.85 -13.63 17.91
CA ARG A 371 -17.39 -14.27 19.12
C ARG A 371 -16.44 -15.32 19.69
N ALA A 372 -15.89 -16.18 18.84
CA ALA A 372 -14.85 -17.12 19.24
C ALA A 372 -13.67 -16.38 19.90
N TRP A 373 -13.21 -15.27 19.30
CA TRP A 373 -12.18 -14.40 19.89
C TRP A 373 -12.59 -13.88 21.29
N ILE A 374 -13.80 -13.36 21.47
CA ILE A 374 -14.27 -12.83 22.76
C ILE A 374 -14.22 -13.93 23.84
N GLU A 375 -14.74 -15.13 23.56
CA GLU A 375 -14.77 -16.23 24.54
C GLU A 375 -13.37 -16.77 24.87
N LEU A 376 -12.44 -16.80 23.91
CA LEU A 376 -11.04 -17.12 24.18
C LEU A 376 -10.39 -16.13 25.14
N THR A 377 -10.70 -14.83 25.02
CA THR A 377 -10.18 -13.82 25.96
C THR A 377 -10.75 -13.96 27.38
N ARG A 378 -11.88 -14.66 27.54
CA ARG A 378 -12.47 -15.06 28.82
C ARG A 378 -11.94 -16.41 29.32
N GLY A 379 -11.18 -17.14 28.49
CA GLY A 379 -10.67 -18.47 28.76
C GLY A 379 -11.65 -19.61 28.44
N ASP A 380 -12.82 -19.31 27.85
CA ASP A 380 -13.82 -20.32 27.50
C ASP A 380 -13.57 -20.91 26.11
N TRP A 381 -12.63 -21.85 26.08
CA TRP A 381 -12.33 -22.64 24.88
C TRP A 381 -13.47 -23.54 24.43
N ASP A 382 -14.36 -23.96 25.34
CA ASP A 382 -15.44 -24.89 25.03
C ASP A 382 -16.51 -24.18 24.19
N THR A 383 -16.92 -22.98 24.60
CA THR A 383 -17.81 -22.13 23.80
C THR A 383 -17.14 -21.66 22.51
N ALA A 384 -15.89 -21.18 22.57
CA ALA A 384 -15.18 -20.65 21.39
C ALA A 384 -15.03 -21.67 20.24
N LEU A 385 -14.80 -22.95 20.56
CA LEU A 385 -14.62 -24.01 19.56
C LEU A 385 -15.92 -24.49 18.89
N ARG A 386 -17.08 -24.11 19.44
CA ARG A 386 -18.41 -24.44 18.90
C ARG A 386 -19.11 -23.25 18.24
N GLU A 387 -18.48 -22.08 18.17
CA GLU A 387 -19.09 -20.91 17.53
C GLU A 387 -19.21 -21.11 16.01
N PRO A 388 -20.42 -20.98 15.42
CA PRO A 388 -20.63 -21.18 13.99
C PRO A 388 -19.87 -20.18 13.13
N GLY A 389 -19.42 -20.62 11.95
CA GLY A 389 -18.77 -19.75 10.95
C GLY A 389 -17.30 -19.43 11.22
N PHE A 390 -16.73 -19.87 12.34
CA PHE A 390 -15.28 -19.81 12.57
C PHE A 390 -14.57 -21.10 12.14
N ASP A 391 -13.29 -20.98 11.73
CA ASP A 391 -12.44 -22.15 11.44
C ASP A 391 -11.95 -22.82 12.73
N ARG A 392 -12.83 -23.66 13.31
CA ARG A 392 -12.54 -24.49 14.49
C ARG A 392 -11.27 -25.32 14.36
N THR A 393 -10.84 -25.65 13.15
CA THR A 393 -9.61 -26.40 12.86
C THR A 393 -8.39 -25.60 13.30
N TYR A 394 -8.41 -24.27 13.12
CA TYR A 394 -7.28 -23.39 13.46
C TYR A 394 -7.09 -23.31 14.96
N LEU A 395 -8.17 -23.03 15.68
CA LEU A 395 -8.13 -23.05 17.14
C LEU A 395 -7.74 -24.42 17.67
N THR A 396 -8.35 -25.51 17.19
CA THR A 396 -8.07 -26.85 17.74
C THR A 396 -6.64 -27.30 17.46
N TRP A 397 -6.13 -27.13 16.24
CA TRP A 397 -4.84 -27.73 15.86
C TRP A 397 -3.65 -26.81 16.19
N VAL A 398 -3.80 -25.50 16.04
CA VAL A 398 -2.70 -24.55 16.23
C VAL A 398 -2.71 -23.93 17.63
N LEU A 399 -3.83 -23.35 18.09
CA LEU A 399 -3.81 -22.43 19.24
C LEU A 399 -4.24 -23.07 20.59
N ALA A 400 -5.12 -24.06 20.58
CA ALA A 400 -5.70 -24.64 21.80
C ALA A 400 -4.64 -25.33 22.65
N PRO A 401 -4.51 -25.03 23.96
CA PRO A 401 -3.60 -25.73 24.86
C PRO A 401 -3.89 -27.24 24.91
N ASP A 402 -2.85 -28.05 25.11
CA ASP A 402 -3.02 -29.50 25.20
C ASP A 402 -3.99 -29.92 26.33
N GLU A 403 -4.09 -29.15 27.41
CA GLU A 403 -5.02 -29.38 28.52
C GLU A 403 -6.48 -29.32 28.04
N VAL A 404 -6.80 -28.34 27.20
CA VAL A 404 -8.11 -28.17 26.54
C VAL A 404 -8.36 -29.36 25.62
N LEU A 405 -7.39 -29.68 24.75
CA LEU A 405 -7.51 -30.79 23.82
C LEU A 405 -7.73 -32.14 24.52
N ARG A 406 -7.06 -32.39 25.66
CA ARG A 406 -7.24 -33.61 26.46
C ARG A 406 -8.64 -33.70 27.06
N GLY A 407 -9.25 -32.57 27.44
CA GLY A 407 -10.64 -32.51 27.87
C GLY A 407 -11.63 -32.80 26.74
N LEU A 408 -11.31 -32.36 25.51
CA LEU A 408 -12.14 -32.54 24.32
C LEU A 408 -12.00 -33.92 23.66
N VAL A 409 -11.07 -34.78 24.07
CA VAL A 409 -10.86 -36.09 23.44
C VAL A 409 -12.17 -36.87 23.33
N ASP A 410 -12.97 -36.98 24.39
CA ASP A 410 -14.20 -37.78 24.37
C ASP A 410 -15.46 -37.00 23.92
N ASP A 411 -15.29 -35.77 23.42
CA ASP A 411 -16.37 -34.98 22.85
C ASP A 411 -16.84 -35.57 21.49
N PRO A 412 -18.16 -35.66 21.22
CA PRO A 412 -18.67 -36.27 19.99
C PRO A 412 -18.46 -35.44 18.72
N GLU A 413 -18.23 -34.13 18.84
CA GLU A 413 -18.01 -33.22 17.71
C GLU A 413 -16.53 -32.88 17.54
N LEU A 414 -15.87 -32.44 18.61
CA LEU A 414 -14.50 -31.94 18.63
C LEU A 414 -13.46 -33.04 18.88
N GLY A 415 -13.87 -34.20 19.40
CA GLY A 415 -12.97 -35.28 19.80
C GLY A 415 -12.19 -35.95 18.66
N ARG A 416 -12.58 -35.73 17.39
CA ARG A 416 -11.74 -36.12 16.24
C ARG A 416 -10.56 -35.17 16.09
N ASP A 417 -10.85 -33.87 16.04
CA ASP A 417 -9.85 -32.83 15.80
C ASP A 417 -8.90 -32.69 16.99
N ALA A 418 -9.40 -32.86 18.23
CA ALA A 418 -8.58 -32.87 19.44
C ALA A 418 -7.63 -34.08 19.51
N ARG A 419 -8.09 -35.30 19.17
CA ARG A 419 -7.23 -36.49 19.07
C ARG A 419 -6.14 -36.30 18.01
N PHE A 420 -6.47 -35.68 16.89
CA PHE A 420 -5.55 -35.41 15.79
C PHE A 420 -4.47 -34.38 16.17
N ALA A 421 -4.86 -33.24 16.75
CA ALA A 421 -3.93 -32.23 17.24
C ALA A 421 -2.96 -32.79 18.30
N LEU A 422 -3.46 -33.54 19.29
CA LEU A 422 -2.63 -34.21 20.29
C LEU A 422 -1.70 -35.28 19.68
N ALA A 423 -2.13 -35.96 18.62
CA ALA A 423 -1.29 -36.92 17.91
C ALA A 423 -0.13 -36.23 17.18
N LEU A 424 -0.39 -35.11 16.49
CA LEU A 424 0.62 -34.30 15.78
C LEU A 424 1.63 -33.67 16.74
N ARG A 425 1.18 -32.97 17.78
CA ARG A 425 2.09 -32.33 18.75
C ARG A 425 2.89 -33.36 19.53
N GLY A 426 2.28 -34.50 19.85
CA GLY A 426 2.96 -35.63 20.47
C GLY A 426 3.94 -36.38 19.54
N HIS A 427 3.97 -36.08 18.23
CA HIS A 427 4.87 -36.72 17.27
C HIS A 427 6.28 -36.10 17.26
N ASP A 428 6.46 -34.80 17.53
CA ASP A 428 7.69 -34.01 17.31
C ASP A 428 8.98 -34.63 17.92
N GLU A 429 8.86 -35.48 18.96
CA GLU A 429 9.96 -36.29 19.48
C GLU A 429 10.45 -37.44 18.54
N ARG A 430 9.82 -37.62 17.37
CA ARG A 430 9.84 -38.78 16.42
C ARG A 430 9.51 -40.16 17.02
N ARG A 431 9.65 -40.32 18.33
CA ARG A 431 9.24 -41.50 19.12
C ARG A 431 7.71 -41.57 19.30
N GLY A 432 7.03 -40.46 19.05
CA GLY A 432 5.61 -40.25 19.27
C GLY A 432 4.65 -40.99 18.35
N LEU A 433 5.06 -41.42 17.15
CA LEU A 433 4.14 -42.02 16.16
C LEU A 433 3.31 -43.20 16.71
N ARG A 434 3.89 -44.06 17.56
CA ARG A 434 3.10 -45.15 18.19
C ARG A 434 2.08 -44.67 19.23
N ARG A 435 2.30 -43.51 19.85
CA ARG A 435 1.37 -42.88 20.80
C ARG A 435 0.27 -42.16 20.02
N GLY A 436 0.62 -41.37 19.02
CA GLY A 436 -0.33 -40.73 18.11
C GLY A 436 -1.22 -41.74 17.38
N ALA A 437 -0.65 -42.84 16.87
CA ALA A 437 -1.42 -43.94 16.28
C ALA A 437 -2.42 -44.62 17.24
N ARG A 438 -2.32 -44.44 18.56
CA ARG A 438 -3.35 -44.89 19.51
C ARG A 438 -4.46 -43.87 19.70
N LEU A 439 -4.13 -42.57 19.58
CA LEU A 439 -5.10 -41.48 19.58
C LEU A 439 -5.90 -41.45 18.27
N LEU A 440 -5.27 -41.77 17.13
CA LEU A 440 -5.93 -41.77 15.83
C LEU A 440 -6.80 -43.01 15.58
N GLU A 441 -6.49 -44.18 16.14
CA GLU A 441 -7.22 -45.44 15.87
C GLU A 441 -8.75 -45.34 15.89
N PRO A 442 -9.40 -44.64 16.86
CA PRO A 442 -10.86 -44.59 16.93
C PRO A 442 -11.51 -43.67 15.88
N VAL A 443 -10.74 -42.79 15.24
CA VAL A 443 -11.25 -41.70 14.38
C VAL A 443 -10.64 -41.65 12.98
N ASP A 444 -9.49 -42.31 12.78
CA ASP A 444 -8.74 -42.41 11.54
C ASP A 444 -7.83 -43.66 11.57
N PRO A 445 -8.40 -44.87 11.39
CA PRO A 445 -7.65 -46.13 11.48
C PRO A 445 -6.64 -46.31 10.33
N GLU A 446 -6.86 -45.69 9.17
CA GLU A 446 -5.94 -45.75 8.04
C GLU A 446 -4.65 -44.96 8.33
N ARG A 447 -4.78 -43.71 8.79
CA ARG A 447 -3.63 -42.91 9.23
C ARG A 447 -2.96 -43.50 10.47
N ALA A 448 -3.73 -44.09 11.39
CA ALA A 448 -3.18 -44.83 12.52
C ALA A 448 -2.34 -46.05 12.10
N ALA A 449 -2.76 -46.80 11.08
CA ALA A 449 -1.99 -47.89 10.50
C ALA A 449 -0.69 -47.38 9.84
N LEU A 450 -0.77 -46.32 9.04
CA LEU A 450 0.40 -45.67 8.42
C LEU A 450 1.42 -45.19 9.47
N TRP A 451 0.96 -44.59 10.58
CA TRP A 451 1.84 -44.18 11.68
C TRP A 451 2.49 -45.36 12.41
N ARG A 452 1.84 -46.53 12.45
CA ARG A 452 2.46 -47.77 12.98
C ARG A 452 3.53 -48.32 12.04
N GLU A 453 3.35 -48.15 10.74
CA GLU A 453 4.32 -48.53 9.71
C GLU A 453 5.58 -47.65 9.74
N GLY A 454 5.41 -46.32 9.87
CA GLY A 454 6.53 -45.37 9.98
C GLY A 454 7.27 -45.41 11.33
N ALA A 455 6.58 -45.80 12.41
CA ALA A 455 7.13 -45.78 13.77
C ALA A 455 8.40 -46.60 14.06
N PRO A 456 8.77 -47.69 13.35
CA PRO A 456 10.07 -48.34 13.46
C PRO A 456 11.19 -47.53 12.79
N LEU A 457 10.90 -46.87 11.67
CA LEU A 457 11.86 -46.06 10.91
C LEU A 457 12.26 -44.82 11.72
N SER A 458 11.29 -44.03 12.17
CA SER A 458 11.48 -42.79 12.94
C SER A 458 12.21 -42.96 14.29
N ARG A 459 12.41 -44.20 14.75
CA ARG A 459 13.09 -44.53 16.02
C ARG A 459 14.59 -44.74 15.88
N ARG A 460 15.05 -45.25 14.73
CA ARG A 460 16.47 -45.41 14.43
C ARG A 460 17.06 -44.06 14.02
N ARG A 461 18.34 -43.85 14.29
CA ARG A 461 19.06 -42.57 14.14
C ARG A 461 20.41 -42.69 13.43
N ASP A 462 20.73 -43.91 13.00
CA ASP A 462 21.79 -44.17 12.05
C ASP A 462 21.42 -43.62 10.66
N ALA A 463 22.42 -43.39 9.80
CA ALA A 463 22.21 -42.77 8.50
C ALA A 463 21.25 -43.58 7.61
N GLU A 464 21.40 -44.92 7.54
CA GLU A 464 20.48 -45.80 6.79
C GLU A 464 19.01 -45.52 7.15
N ALA A 465 18.71 -45.41 8.45
CA ALA A 465 17.37 -45.13 8.92
C ALA A 465 16.88 -43.71 8.64
N GLU A 466 17.72 -42.67 8.77
CA GLU A 466 17.32 -41.29 8.45
C GLU A 466 17.01 -41.16 6.94
N LEU A 467 17.78 -41.81 6.05
CA LEU A 467 17.47 -41.83 4.61
C LEU A 467 16.21 -42.64 4.30
N ALA A 468 16.02 -43.79 4.93
CA ALA A 468 14.80 -44.60 4.78
C ALA A 468 13.56 -43.84 5.29
N TRP A 469 13.71 -43.08 6.38
CA TRP A 469 12.66 -42.23 6.94
C TRP A 469 12.30 -41.07 6.02
N ALA A 470 13.30 -40.36 5.49
CA ALA A 470 13.10 -39.27 4.53
C ALA A 470 12.34 -39.75 3.27
N ARG A 471 12.78 -40.88 2.70
CA ARG A 471 12.14 -41.49 1.52
C ARG A 471 10.72 -42.00 1.81
N TRP A 472 10.48 -42.57 3.00
CA TRP A 472 9.14 -42.99 3.43
C TRP A 472 8.20 -41.79 3.59
N LEU A 473 8.67 -40.69 4.19
CA LEU A 473 7.90 -39.46 4.33
C LEU A 473 7.54 -38.85 2.97
N VAL A 474 8.49 -38.79 2.02
CA VAL A 474 8.23 -38.29 0.65
C VAL A 474 7.23 -39.19 -0.09
N ALA A 475 7.35 -40.53 0.03
CA ALA A 475 6.43 -41.47 -0.60
C ALA A 475 4.98 -41.37 -0.06
N HIS A 476 4.81 -40.84 1.15
CA HIS A 476 3.52 -40.68 1.84
C HIS A 476 3.15 -39.22 2.12
N ALA A 477 3.78 -38.25 1.44
CA ALA A 477 3.45 -36.83 1.56
C ALA A 477 1.95 -36.58 1.32
N GLY A 478 1.36 -35.66 2.07
CA GLY A 478 -0.09 -35.43 2.15
C GLY A 478 -0.92 -36.54 2.79
N LYS A 479 -0.34 -37.66 3.23
CA LYS A 479 -1.08 -38.76 3.88
C LYS A 479 -0.70 -38.95 5.34
N VAL A 480 0.58 -38.81 5.67
CA VAL A 480 1.08 -39.01 7.05
C VAL A 480 0.40 -38.06 8.02
N TYR A 481 0.57 -36.75 7.87
CA TYR A 481 0.13 -35.77 8.87
C TYR A 481 -1.16 -35.02 8.53
N GLY A 482 -1.75 -35.30 7.36
CA GLY A 482 -3.01 -34.73 6.90
C GLY A 482 -3.00 -34.44 5.40
N ASP A 483 -4.18 -34.41 4.77
CA ASP A 483 -4.39 -34.00 3.35
C ASP A 483 -4.17 -32.48 3.13
N LEU A 484 -3.56 -31.83 4.12
CA LEU A 484 -3.45 -30.39 4.35
C LEU A 484 -2.24 -29.79 3.63
N ASP A 485 -1.33 -30.64 3.15
CA ASP A 485 -0.18 -30.38 2.27
C ASP A 485 -0.58 -29.74 0.91
N GLN A 486 -1.82 -29.24 0.73
CA GLN A 486 -2.20 -28.41 -0.45
C GLN A 486 -3.16 -27.23 -0.21
N VAL A 487 -3.97 -27.20 0.87
CA VAL A 487 -5.13 -26.27 0.91
C VAL A 487 -5.25 -25.44 2.19
N TRP A 488 -5.23 -26.04 3.37
CA TRP A 488 -5.78 -25.38 4.58
C TRP A 488 -4.97 -24.18 5.09
N TYR A 489 -3.64 -24.14 4.88
CA TYR A 489 -2.85 -22.94 5.19
C TYR A 489 -3.29 -21.70 4.37
N ARG A 490 -3.89 -21.91 3.19
CA ARG A 490 -4.38 -20.81 2.32
C ARG A 490 -5.66 -20.15 2.85
N SER A 491 -6.33 -20.74 3.83
CA SER A 491 -7.50 -20.16 4.51
C SER A 491 -7.20 -19.62 5.90
N LEU A 492 -5.94 -19.69 6.36
CA LEU A 492 -5.51 -19.05 7.61
C LEU A 492 -5.23 -17.57 7.34
N PRO A 493 -5.94 -16.61 7.98
CA PRO A 493 -5.74 -15.17 7.78
C PRO A 493 -4.45 -14.64 8.47
N ILE A 494 -3.40 -15.45 8.55
CA ILE A 494 -2.07 -15.07 9.05
C ILE A 494 -1.37 -14.11 8.06
N THR A 495 -1.70 -14.23 6.78
CA THR A 495 -1.49 -13.18 5.77
C THR A 495 -2.82 -12.53 5.40
N GLN A 496 -3.67 -12.31 6.42
CA GLN A 496 -4.64 -11.24 6.63
C GLN A 496 -4.09 -10.05 7.45
N PRO A 497 -3.14 -9.19 7.04
CA PRO A 497 -2.91 -7.92 7.74
C PRO A 497 -4.11 -6.97 7.51
N GLY A 498 -4.99 -6.94 8.51
CA GLY A 498 -6.39 -6.53 8.42
C GLY A 498 -7.25 -7.41 9.33
N GLN A 499 -6.87 -8.68 9.46
CA GLN A 499 -7.39 -9.71 10.38
C GLN A 499 -6.34 -10.69 10.95
N PRO A 500 -5.18 -10.27 11.50
CA PRO A 500 -4.52 -11.13 12.48
C PRO A 500 -5.29 -10.98 13.80
N LEU A 501 -5.73 -12.11 14.38
CA LEU A 501 -6.29 -12.13 15.74
C LEU A 501 -5.30 -11.44 16.72
N SER A 502 -3.99 -11.69 16.53
CA SER A 502 -2.89 -11.20 17.36
C SER A 502 -2.75 -9.69 17.63
N ARG A 503 -3.40 -8.79 16.87
CA ARG A 503 -3.29 -7.34 17.14
C ARG A 503 -4.32 -6.79 18.13
N ALA A 504 -5.31 -7.58 18.53
CA ALA A 504 -6.28 -7.17 19.55
C ALA A 504 -5.72 -7.45 20.96
N PRO A 505 -5.74 -6.48 21.90
CA PRO A 505 -5.33 -6.71 23.28
C PRO A 505 -6.10 -7.85 23.96
N GLY A 506 -5.42 -8.62 24.81
CA GLY A 506 -6.09 -9.56 25.73
C GLY A 506 -6.43 -10.95 25.18
N LEU A 507 -5.90 -11.35 24.02
CA LEU A 507 -5.87 -12.77 23.63
C LEU A 507 -5.01 -13.62 24.59
N PRO A 508 -5.24 -14.94 24.66
CA PRO A 508 -4.33 -15.86 25.36
C PRO A 508 -2.93 -15.96 24.74
N LEU A 509 -2.74 -15.49 23.50
CA LEU A 509 -1.50 -15.53 22.74
C LEU A 509 -1.28 -14.17 22.05
N GLY A 510 -0.12 -13.55 22.27
CA GLY A 510 0.32 -12.38 21.51
C GLY A 510 0.85 -12.73 20.10
N PRO A 511 1.23 -11.74 19.27
CA PRO A 511 1.73 -11.97 17.91
C PRO A 511 2.88 -12.97 17.80
N ASP A 512 3.86 -12.87 18.70
CA ASP A 512 5.01 -13.75 18.71
C ASP A 512 4.66 -15.18 19.15
N GLU A 513 3.65 -15.31 20.02
CA GLU A 513 3.18 -16.59 20.55
C GLU A 513 2.26 -17.32 19.55
N GLU A 514 1.38 -16.59 18.86
CA GLU A 514 0.61 -17.11 17.72
C GLU A 514 1.57 -17.53 16.59
N TRP A 515 2.56 -16.70 16.23
CA TRP A 515 3.58 -17.07 15.25
C TRP A 515 4.40 -18.30 15.66
N ALA A 516 4.76 -18.41 16.94
CA ALA A 516 5.45 -19.58 17.48
C ALA A 516 4.57 -20.84 17.40
N ALA A 517 3.29 -20.74 17.75
CA ALA A 517 2.31 -21.84 17.66
C ALA A 517 2.10 -22.29 16.20
N THR A 518 1.91 -21.36 15.26
CA THR A 518 1.82 -21.66 13.82
C THR A 518 3.10 -22.31 13.31
N SER A 519 4.27 -21.76 13.67
CA SER A 519 5.58 -22.31 13.26
C SER A 519 5.81 -23.72 13.82
N ALA A 520 5.43 -23.98 15.06
CA ALA A 520 5.50 -25.31 15.67
C ALA A 520 4.54 -26.28 14.97
N TRP A 521 3.28 -25.87 14.75
CA TRP A 521 2.30 -26.67 14.02
C TRP A 521 2.81 -27.05 12.63
N LEU A 522 3.22 -26.07 11.80
CA LEU A 522 3.77 -26.29 10.45
C LEU A 522 4.93 -27.30 10.44
N ARG A 523 5.84 -27.23 11.41
CA ARG A 523 6.97 -28.17 11.51
C ARG A 523 6.51 -29.57 11.91
N SER A 524 5.49 -29.69 12.74
CA SER A 524 4.93 -30.98 13.21
C SER A 524 3.96 -31.63 12.21
N SER A 525 3.40 -30.88 11.27
CA SER A 525 2.31 -31.30 10.37
C SER A 525 2.70 -31.47 8.89
N PHE A 526 3.93 -31.13 8.49
CA PHE A 526 4.39 -31.26 7.10
C PHE A 526 5.44 -32.37 6.93
N ALA A 527 5.06 -33.44 6.23
CA ALA A 527 5.93 -34.59 5.98
C ALA A 527 7.20 -34.19 5.19
N THR A 528 7.05 -33.25 4.25
CA THR A 528 8.14 -32.71 3.43
C THR A 528 9.19 -31.96 4.25
N TRP A 529 8.78 -31.23 5.30
CA TRP A 529 9.72 -30.57 6.22
C TRP A 529 10.51 -31.57 7.05
N GLU A 530 9.83 -32.58 7.59
CA GLU A 530 10.51 -33.61 8.37
C GLU A 530 11.46 -34.45 7.48
N ALA A 531 11.07 -34.71 6.22
CA ALA A 531 11.93 -35.37 5.24
C ALA A 531 13.18 -34.54 4.93
N LEU A 532 13.05 -33.22 4.78
CA LEU A 532 14.17 -32.30 4.60
C LEU A 532 15.18 -32.38 5.77
N GLN A 533 14.67 -32.45 7.00
CA GLN A 533 15.50 -32.62 8.20
C GLN A 533 16.23 -33.98 8.23
N ALA A 534 15.54 -35.06 7.83
CA ALA A 534 16.12 -36.40 7.77
C ALA A 534 17.17 -36.53 6.64
N TYR A 535 16.93 -35.93 5.47
CA TYR A 535 17.94 -35.83 4.41
C TYR A 535 19.17 -35.04 4.86
N ALA A 536 18.99 -33.91 5.56
CA ALA A 536 20.11 -33.13 6.09
C ALA A 536 20.92 -33.93 7.14
N ALA A 537 20.26 -34.67 8.03
CA ALA A 537 20.92 -35.56 8.99
C ALA A 537 21.78 -36.63 8.28
N TRP A 538 21.28 -37.24 7.20
CA TRP A 538 22.08 -38.17 6.38
C TRP A 538 23.27 -37.48 5.69
N LEU A 539 23.08 -36.25 5.17
CA LEU A 539 24.12 -35.49 4.48
C LEU A 539 25.22 -34.96 5.40
N ASP A 540 24.97 -34.87 6.71
CA ASP A 540 25.96 -34.51 7.73
C ASP A 540 26.57 -35.72 8.48
N ALA A 541 26.00 -36.93 8.38
CA ALA A 541 26.56 -38.15 8.96
C ALA A 541 27.98 -38.48 8.42
N ASP A 542 28.77 -39.29 9.12
CA ASP A 542 30.11 -39.65 8.63
C ASP A 542 30.01 -40.43 7.29
N PRO A 543 30.85 -40.17 6.26
CA PRO A 543 30.87 -40.96 5.03
C PRO A 543 30.93 -42.48 5.24
N ALA A 544 31.54 -42.97 6.32
CA ALA A 544 31.56 -44.39 6.66
C ALA A 544 30.19 -44.95 7.10
N GLU A 545 29.28 -44.11 7.59
CA GLU A 545 27.93 -44.48 8.04
C GLU A 545 26.89 -44.44 6.90
N ARG A 546 27.15 -43.66 5.85
CA ARG A 546 26.23 -43.42 4.72
C ARG A 546 26.01 -44.63 3.80
N GLY A 547 26.92 -45.61 3.84
CA GLY A 547 26.92 -46.76 2.94
C GLY A 547 27.17 -46.38 1.46
N ASP A 548 26.75 -47.24 0.54
CA ASP A 548 27.04 -47.11 -0.90
C ASP A 548 26.13 -46.09 -1.63
N THR A 549 25.22 -45.39 -0.96
CA THR A 549 24.29 -44.46 -1.62
C THR A 549 25.01 -43.19 -2.09
N PRO A 550 24.93 -42.80 -3.38
CA PRO A 550 25.62 -41.62 -3.90
C PRO A 550 25.11 -40.31 -3.27
N VAL A 551 26.03 -39.49 -2.74
CA VAL A 551 25.67 -38.21 -2.11
C VAL A 551 24.87 -37.28 -3.03
N MET A 552 25.19 -37.26 -4.33
CA MET A 552 24.45 -36.45 -5.33
C MET A 552 23.03 -36.95 -5.63
N GLU A 553 22.70 -38.21 -5.31
CA GLU A 553 21.33 -38.73 -5.39
C GLU A 553 20.49 -38.10 -4.26
N VAL A 554 20.98 -38.22 -3.02
CA VAL A 554 20.29 -37.70 -1.83
C VAL A 554 20.21 -36.17 -1.83
N VAL A 555 21.23 -35.46 -2.34
CA VAL A 555 21.15 -34.00 -2.55
C VAL A 555 20.01 -33.63 -3.50
N ARG A 556 19.76 -34.40 -4.57
CA ARG A 556 18.66 -34.12 -5.50
C ARG A 556 17.29 -34.38 -4.86
N GLU A 557 17.15 -35.46 -4.08
CA GLU A 557 15.93 -35.74 -3.32
C GLU A 557 15.64 -34.63 -2.30
N ALA A 558 16.68 -34.16 -1.59
CA ALA A 558 16.60 -33.08 -0.64
C ALA A 558 16.27 -31.72 -1.31
N ASP A 559 16.88 -31.42 -2.47
CA ASP A 559 16.56 -30.24 -3.27
C ASP A 559 15.10 -30.27 -3.77
N VAL A 560 14.53 -31.45 -4.10
CA VAL A 560 13.10 -31.57 -4.46
C VAL A 560 12.22 -31.25 -3.24
N ALA A 561 12.51 -31.80 -2.06
CA ALA A 561 11.76 -31.50 -0.84
C ALA A 561 11.86 -30.01 -0.45
N TYR A 562 13.06 -29.42 -0.56
CA TYR A 562 13.31 -28.00 -0.32
C TYR A 562 12.47 -27.11 -1.25
N ASN A 563 12.51 -27.40 -2.56
CA ASN A 563 11.75 -26.65 -3.55
C ASN A 563 10.24 -26.85 -3.42
N ALA A 564 9.76 -28.01 -2.97
CA ALA A 564 8.34 -28.23 -2.70
C ALA A 564 7.81 -27.35 -1.54
N LEU A 565 8.63 -27.10 -0.51
CA LEU A 565 8.28 -26.19 0.60
C LEU A 565 8.34 -24.72 0.19
N LEU A 566 9.32 -24.31 -0.62
CA LEU A 566 9.41 -22.93 -1.10
C LEU A 566 8.33 -22.58 -2.14
N ASN A 567 8.01 -23.50 -3.05
CA ASN A 567 7.02 -23.31 -4.12
C ASN A 567 5.62 -23.79 -3.73
N TYR A 568 5.29 -23.78 -2.43
CA TYR A 568 4.03 -24.31 -1.87
C TYR A 568 2.76 -23.53 -2.30
N GLY A 569 2.94 -22.47 -3.08
CA GLY A 569 1.94 -21.84 -3.92
C GLY A 569 2.47 -20.57 -4.54
N SER A 570 1.63 -19.89 -5.32
CA SER A 570 1.93 -18.58 -5.88
C SER A 570 1.32 -17.48 -4.99
N TRP A 571 2.05 -16.37 -4.85
CA TRP A 571 1.68 -15.10 -4.18
C TRP A 571 1.88 -14.98 -2.63
N ASP A 572 1.58 -15.97 -1.78
CA ASP A 572 1.48 -15.74 -0.31
C ASP A 572 2.57 -16.30 0.64
N HIS A 573 3.60 -17.01 0.16
CA HIS A 573 4.36 -17.97 1.00
C HIS A 573 5.54 -17.41 1.82
N TYR A 574 5.30 -16.37 2.63
CA TYR A 574 6.32 -15.85 3.55
C TYR A 574 6.75 -16.83 4.66
N ALA A 575 5.85 -17.70 5.14
CA ALA A 575 6.15 -18.55 6.30
C ALA A 575 7.18 -19.65 6.02
N TRP A 576 7.01 -20.44 4.94
CA TRP A 576 8.03 -21.44 4.60
C TRP A 576 9.34 -20.81 4.16
N ALA A 577 9.33 -19.63 3.51
CA ALA A 577 10.55 -18.88 3.24
C ALA A 577 11.30 -18.53 4.55
N ALA A 578 10.59 -17.98 5.54
CA ALA A 578 11.15 -17.62 6.86
C ALA A 578 11.64 -18.85 7.67
N ILE A 579 10.97 -20.00 7.55
CA ILE A 579 11.32 -21.23 8.29
C ILE A 579 12.46 -22.01 7.62
N VAL A 580 12.45 -22.13 6.28
CA VAL A 580 13.33 -23.05 5.53
C VAL A 580 14.65 -22.40 5.10
N VAL A 581 14.64 -21.15 4.61
CA VAL A 581 15.82 -20.54 3.94
C VAL A 581 17.03 -20.48 4.87
N ASP A 582 16.83 -20.14 6.14
CA ASP A 582 17.88 -20.05 7.15
C ASP A 582 17.94 -21.24 8.13
N SER A 583 17.20 -22.32 7.82
CA SER A 583 17.29 -23.57 8.58
C SER A 583 18.65 -24.24 8.43
N ASP A 584 19.08 -24.96 9.48
CA ASP A 584 20.33 -25.72 9.43
C ASP A 584 20.26 -26.89 8.44
N ALA A 585 19.07 -27.47 8.21
CA ALA A 585 18.85 -28.44 7.15
C ALA A 585 19.17 -27.86 5.76
N ALA A 586 18.64 -26.67 5.43
CA ALA A 586 18.95 -26.01 4.17
C ALA A 586 20.43 -25.61 4.04
N LYS A 587 21.11 -25.26 5.14
CA LYS A 587 22.56 -25.00 5.14
C LYS A 587 23.35 -26.29 4.87
N SER A 588 22.96 -27.39 5.51
CA SER A 588 23.55 -28.73 5.35
C SER A 588 23.46 -29.21 3.90
N ILE A 589 22.26 -29.19 3.30
CA ILE A 589 22.01 -29.61 1.92
C ILE A 589 22.85 -28.77 0.94
N ARG A 590 22.86 -27.44 1.09
CA ARG A 590 23.69 -26.54 0.26
C ARG A 590 25.19 -26.83 0.41
N ARG A 591 25.67 -27.12 1.62
CA ARG A 591 27.08 -27.50 1.90
C ARG A 591 27.44 -28.81 1.22
N ALA A 592 26.63 -29.86 1.38
CA ALA A 592 26.85 -31.15 0.76
C ALA A 592 26.80 -31.07 -0.77
N GLY A 593 25.80 -30.37 -1.32
CA GLY A 593 25.67 -30.13 -2.76
C GLY A 593 26.78 -29.27 -3.37
N LYS A 594 27.48 -28.45 -2.58
CA LYS A 594 28.70 -27.75 -3.02
C LYS A 594 29.92 -28.68 -3.00
N ALA A 595 30.11 -29.45 -1.94
CA ALA A 595 31.24 -30.37 -1.80
C ALA A 595 31.22 -31.48 -2.87
N ALA A 596 30.05 -32.08 -3.11
CA ALA A 596 29.87 -33.14 -4.10
C ALA A 596 29.96 -32.64 -5.55
N ARG A 597 29.74 -31.35 -5.82
CA ARG A 597 30.02 -30.71 -7.13
C ARG A 597 31.48 -30.27 -7.31
N ALA A 598 32.25 -30.18 -6.22
CA ALA A 598 33.68 -29.85 -6.25
C ALA A 598 34.59 -31.10 -6.33
N THR A 599 34.01 -32.30 -6.23
CA THR A 599 34.70 -33.58 -6.40
C THR A 599 34.48 -34.04 -7.85
N PRO A 600 35.54 -34.16 -8.67
CA PRO A 600 35.44 -34.44 -10.11
C PRO A 600 35.06 -35.90 -10.44
#